data_AF-A0A346D7V6-F1
#
_entry.id   AF-A0A346D7V6-F1
#
_cell.length_a   1.000
_cell.length_b   1.000
_cell.length_c   1.000
_cell.angle_alpha   90.00
_cell.angle_beta   90.00
_cell.angle_gamma   90.00
#
_symmetry.space_group_name_H-M   'P 1'
#
loop_
_entity.id
_entity.type
_entity.pdbx_description
1 polymer ?
#
loop_
_entity_poly.entity_id
_entity_poly.type
_entity_poly.pdbx_seq_one_letter_code
_entity_poly.pdbx_strand_id
1 'polypeptide(L)'
;AMQIGMSFISAYSMCAGEAAVADLSFAAKHAALVSMGEMPPARRARGPNEPGGLSFGHLSDIVQTSRTSDDPAKISLEVVGAGCMLYDQIWLGSYMSGGVGFTQYATAAYTDDILDNNVYYNVDYINDKYNGAATVGKDNKIKATLDIVKDIATESTIYGIETYEKFPTALEDHFGGSQRATVLAAAAGVACALATANANAGLSGWYLSMYLHKEAWGRLGFFGYDLQDQCGATNVLSYQGDEGLPDELRGPNYPNYAM
;
A
#
# COMPACT_ATOMS: atom_id res chain seq x y z
N ALA A 1 -19.41 4.94 -21.32
CA ALA A 1 -19.58 4.52 -22.73
C ALA A 1 -20.91 4.95 -23.37
N MET A 2 -22.08 4.52 -22.87
CA MET A 2 -23.37 4.82 -23.53
C MET A 2 -23.60 6.33 -23.74
N GLN A 3 -23.39 7.14 -22.69
CA GLN A 3 -23.56 8.59 -22.80
C GLN A 3 -22.47 9.26 -23.64
N ILE A 4 -21.26 8.70 -23.71
CA ILE A 4 -20.21 9.17 -24.63
C ILE A 4 -20.68 8.95 -26.07
N GLY A 5 -21.17 7.76 -26.40
CA GLY A 5 -21.71 7.44 -27.73
C GLY A 5 -22.85 8.37 -28.12
N MET A 6 -23.84 8.57 -27.24
CA MET A 6 -24.96 9.48 -27.52
C MET A 6 -24.51 10.94 -27.69
N SER A 7 -23.53 11.38 -26.89
CA SER A 7 -22.97 12.73 -27.02
C SER A 7 -22.23 12.91 -28.34
N PHE A 8 -21.48 11.92 -28.81
CA PHE A 8 -20.85 11.96 -30.13
C PHE A 8 -21.88 12.01 -31.27
N ILE A 9 -22.90 11.15 -31.21
CA ILE A 9 -23.99 11.15 -32.20
C ILE A 9 -24.61 12.54 -32.31
N SER A 10 -24.97 13.12 -31.16
CA SER A 10 -25.61 14.44 -31.10
C SER A 10 -24.67 15.58 -31.53
N ALA A 11 -23.48 15.67 -30.92
CA ALA A 11 -22.58 16.80 -31.09
C ALA A 11 -21.93 16.86 -32.49
N TYR A 12 -21.72 15.70 -33.13
CA TYR A 12 -21.10 15.63 -34.46
C TYR A 12 -22.09 15.31 -35.57
N SER A 13 -23.41 15.36 -35.29
CA SER A 13 -24.47 15.12 -36.27
C SER A 13 -24.32 13.79 -37.03
N MET A 14 -23.91 12.73 -36.32
CA MET A 14 -23.79 11.39 -36.90
C MET A 14 -25.17 10.75 -37.06
N CYS A 15 -25.27 9.71 -37.87
CA CYS A 15 -26.48 8.89 -37.91
C CYS A 15 -26.65 8.14 -36.57
N ALA A 16 -27.87 8.15 -36.02
CA ALA A 16 -28.18 7.54 -34.73
C ALA A 16 -28.28 6.00 -34.83
N GLY A 17 -27.11 5.35 -34.93
CA GLY A 17 -26.99 3.89 -35.01
C GLY A 17 -26.31 3.38 -36.28
N GLU A 18 -25.33 4.09 -36.82
CA GLU A 18 -24.50 3.60 -37.93
C GLU A 18 -23.26 2.82 -37.47
N ALA A 19 -22.58 2.14 -38.40
CA ALA A 19 -21.43 1.30 -38.11
C ALA A 19 -20.30 2.03 -37.35
N ALA A 20 -20.02 3.30 -37.69
CA ALA A 20 -19.00 4.10 -37.01
C ALA A 20 -19.27 4.32 -35.50
N VAL A 21 -20.55 4.24 -35.07
CA VAL A 21 -20.91 4.31 -33.63
C VAL A 21 -20.42 3.08 -32.87
N ALA A 22 -20.27 1.94 -33.55
CA ALA A 22 -19.72 0.73 -32.94
C ALA A 22 -18.23 0.91 -32.60
N ASP A 23 -17.46 1.60 -33.43
CA ASP A 23 -16.05 1.92 -33.16
C ASP A 23 -15.91 2.81 -31.93
N LEU A 24 -16.77 3.84 -31.81
CA LEU A 24 -16.85 4.67 -30.61
C LEU A 24 -17.21 3.84 -29.36
N SER A 25 -18.10 2.87 -29.52
CA SER A 25 -18.52 1.98 -28.44
C SER A 25 -17.39 1.06 -27.97
N PHE A 26 -16.62 0.48 -28.90
CA PHE A 26 -15.47 -0.36 -28.58
C PHE A 26 -14.35 0.46 -27.94
N ALA A 27 -14.05 1.64 -28.48
CA ALA A 27 -13.09 2.57 -27.90
C ALA A 27 -13.45 2.94 -26.46
N ALA A 28 -14.70 3.39 -26.23
CA ALA A 28 -15.14 3.86 -24.92
C ALA A 28 -15.39 2.75 -23.88
N LYS A 29 -15.38 1.47 -24.28
CA LYS A 29 -15.59 0.32 -23.37
C LYS A 29 -14.36 -0.55 -23.18
N HIS A 30 -13.41 -0.53 -24.12
CA HIS A 30 -12.27 -1.45 -24.11
C HIS A 30 -10.99 -0.74 -24.57
N ALA A 31 -10.91 -0.32 -25.83
CA ALA A 31 -9.62 0.06 -26.42
C ALA A 31 -8.97 1.32 -25.82
N ALA A 32 -9.78 2.24 -25.27
CA ALA A 32 -9.32 3.49 -24.69
C ALA A 32 -9.90 3.73 -23.27
N LEU A 33 -10.42 2.67 -22.62
CA LEU A 33 -10.89 2.75 -21.25
C LEU A 33 -9.71 2.49 -20.30
N VAL A 34 -9.57 3.34 -19.28
CA VAL A 34 -8.76 3.07 -18.10
C VAL A 34 -9.72 2.85 -16.94
N SER A 35 -9.81 1.61 -16.47
CA SER A 35 -10.56 1.24 -15.27
C SER A 35 -9.77 1.63 -14.02
N MET A 36 -10.45 1.78 -12.88
CA MET A 36 -9.74 1.94 -11.60
C MET A 36 -9.10 0.63 -11.17
N GLY A 37 -9.78 -0.48 -11.41
CA GLY A 37 -9.29 -1.82 -11.09
C GLY A 37 -9.90 -2.87 -12.00
N GLU A 38 -9.17 -3.96 -12.21
CA GLU A 38 -9.58 -5.05 -13.09
C GLU A 38 -10.35 -6.15 -12.33
N MET A 39 -10.99 -7.05 -13.06
CA MET A 39 -11.85 -8.08 -12.46
C MET A 39 -11.06 -9.13 -11.62
N PRO A 40 -11.48 -9.43 -10.38
CA PRO A 40 -10.89 -10.50 -9.57
C PRO A 40 -11.29 -11.93 -10.03
N PRO A 41 -10.56 -12.98 -9.62
CA PRO A 41 -10.85 -14.37 -9.98
C PRO A 41 -12.11 -14.92 -9.29
N ALA A 42 -12.60 -16.05 -9.80
CA ALA A 42 -13.91 -16.62 -9.46
C ALA A 42 -14.21 -16.77 -7.97
N ARG A 43 -13.22 -17.14 -7.13
CA ARG A 43 -13.42 -17.30 -5.67
C ARG A 43 -13.88 -16.01 -4.99
N ARG A 44 -13.54 -14.86 -5.56
CA ARG A 44 -13.87 -13.52 -5.10
C ARG A 44 -14.47 -12.69 -6.23
N ALA A 45 -15.32 -13.32 -7.05
CA ALA A 45 -15.84 -12.78 -8.31
C ALA A 45 -16.52 -11.42 -8.16
N ARG A 46 -15.97 -10.43 -8.88
CA ARG A 46 -16.45 -9.04 -8.98
C ARG A 46 -16.17 -8.52 -10.39
N GLY A 47 -16.88 -7.45 -10.79
CA GLY A 47 -16.57 -6.73 -12.03
C GLY A 47 -15.35 -5.80 -11.87
N PRO A 48 -14.98 -5.07 -12.93
CA PRO A 48 -14.03 -3.97 -12.83
C PRO A 48 -14.50 -2.87 -11.85
N ASN A 49 -13.56 -2.02 -11.42
CA ASN A 49 -13.77 -0.89 -10.51
C ASN A 49 -14.22 -1.27 -9.08
N GLU A 50 -13.93 -2.49 -8.64
CA GLU A 50 -14.12 -2.92 -7.25
C GLU A 50 -12.79 -2.86 -6.48
N PRO A 51 -12.79 -2.65 -5.15
CA PRO A 51 -11.57 -2.43 -4.38
C PRO A 51 -10.52 -3.54 -4.54
N GLY A 52 -10.96 -4.80 -4.69
CA GLY A 52 -10.08 -5.94 -4.89
C GLY A 52 -9.24 -5.91 -6.18
N GLY A 53 -9.63 -5.08 -7.15
CA GLY A 53 -8.91 -4.89 -8.41
C GLY A 53 -8.07 -3.61 -8.46
N LEU A 54 -8.18 -2.73 -7.46
CA LEU A 54 -7.46 -1.47 -7.41
C LEU A 54 -6.00 -1.73 -7.00
N SER A 55 -5.04 -1.40 -7.88
CA SER A 55 -3.62 -1.55 -7.55
C SER A 55 -3.17 -0.53 -6.50
N PHE A 56 -2.09 -0.84 -5.80
CA PHE A 56 -1.51 0.07 -4.81
C PHE A 56 -1.02 1.38 -5.44
N GLY A 57 -0.45 1.30 -6.65
CA GLY A 57 -0.09 2.48 -7.44
C GLY A 57 -1.30 3.35 -7.79
N HIS A 58 -2.40 2.75 -8.28
CA HIS A 58 -3.62 3.52 -8.60
C HIS A 58 -4.23 4.19 -7.37
N LEU A 59 -4.27 3.52 -6.22
CA LEU A 59 -4.72 4.18 -4.99
C LEU A 59 -3.84 5.38 -4.64
N SER A 60 -2.52 5.21 -4.74
CA SER A 60 -1.55 6.28 -4.47
C SER A 60 -1.77 7.49 -5.39
N ASP A 61 -2.11 7.26 -6.66
CA ASP A 61 -2.40 8.31 -7.64
C ASP A 61 -3.81 8.94 -7.47
N ILE A 62 -4.77 8.19 -6.93
CA ILE A 62 -6.09 8.73 -6.57
C ILE A 62 -5.96 9.75 -5.43
N VAL A 63 -5.17 9.42 -4.40
CA VAL A 63 -4.90 10.31 -3.27
C VAL A 63 -4.14 11.55 -3.75
N GLN A 64 -4.63 12.74 -3.38
CA GLN A 64 -4.17 14.01 -3.97
C GLN A 64 -3.06 14.70 -3.18
N THR A 65 -2.57 14.13 -2.09
CA THR A 65 -1.58 14.76 -1.20
C THR A 65 -0.28 15.05 -1.93
N SER A 66 0.13 14.18 -2.86
CA SER A 66 1.33 14.38 -3.70
C SER A 66 1.28 15.64 -4.57
N ARG A 67 0.08 16.17 -4.84
CA ARG A 67 -0.12 17.42 -5.59
C ARG A 67 -0.03 18.66 -4.70
N THR A 68 -0.20 18.52 -3.39
CA THR A 68 -0.40 19.65 -2.46
C THR A 68 0.63 19.73 -1.33
N SER A 69 1.48 18.72 -1.18
CA SER A 69 2.53 18.66 -0.16
C SER A 69 3.87 18.40 -0.82
N ASP A 70 4.93 19.02 -0.29
CA ASP A 70 6.31 18.70 -0.64
C ASP A 70 6.97 17.74 0.37
N ASP A 71 6.24 17.37 1.44
CA ASP A 71 6.70 16.42 2.44
C ASP A 71 6.42 14.97 1.98
N PRO A 72 7.46 14.17 1.66
CA PRO A 72 7.29 12.83 1.13
C PRO A 72 6.81 11.82 2.19
N ALA A 73 7.08 12.06 3.47
CA ALA A 73 6.53 11.24 4.55
C ALA A 73 5.04 11.50 4.70
N LYS A 74 4.61 12.77 4.72
CA LYS A 74 3.19 13.12 4.77
C LYS A 74 2.40 12.55 3.59
N ILE A 75 2.95 12.63 2.38
CA ILE A 75 2.33 12.03 1.19
C ILE A 75 2.10 10.53 1.39
N SER A 76 3.13 9.82 1.87
CA SER A 76 3.06 8.38 2.11
C SER A 76 2.02 8.03 3.18
N LEU A 77 2.00 8.77 4.30
CA LEU A 77 1.07 8.57 5.41
C LEU A 77 -0.40 8.78 5.01
N GLU A 78 -0.69 9.77 4.16
CA GLU A 78 -2.05 9.97 3.63
C GLU A 78 -2.51 8.82 2.72
N VAL A 79 -1.58 8.24 1.93
CA VAL A 79 -1.87 7.04 1.14
C VAL A 79 -2.11 5.82 2.05
N VAL A 80 -1.31 5.66 3.10
CA VAL A 80 -1.51 4.59 4.10
C VAL A 80 -2.89 4.71 4.74
N GLY A 81 -3.28 5.89 5.23
CA GLY A 81 -4.60 6.08 5.85
C GLY A 81 -5.75 5.79 4.90
N ALA A 82 -5.69 6.28 3.65
CA ALA A 82 -6.69 6.00 2.63
C ALA A 82 -6.75 4.50 2.28
N GLY A 83 -5.60 3.85 2.19
CA GLY A 83 -5.46 2.43 1.89
C GLY A 83 -6.00 1.54 2.99
N CYS A 84 -5.61 1.76 4.24
CA CYS A 84 -6.14 1.01 5.39
C CYS A 84 -7.66 1.18 5.50
N MET A 85 -8.19 2.38 5.26
CA MET A 85 -9.65 2.58 5.25
C MET A 85 -10.33 1.77 4.13
N LEU A 86 -9.88 1.91 2.89
CA LEU A 86 -10.52 1.25 1.74
C LEU A 86 -10.32 -0.26 1.75
N TYR A 87 -9.08 -0.71 1.92
CA TYR A 87 -8.71 -2.12 1.82
C TYR A 87 -9.10 -2.91 3.07
N ASP A 88 -8.97 -2.37 4.28
CA ASP A 88 -9.28 -3.16 5.48
C ASP A 88 -10.72 -2.97 5.91
N GLN A 89 -11.24 -1.74 5.97
CA GLN A 89 -12.58 -1.51 6.53
C GLN A 89 -13.68 -1.87 5.53
N ILE A 90 -13.54 -1.44 4.27
CA ILE A 90 -14.57 -1.65 3.25
C ILE A 90 -14.33 -2.98 2.53
N TRP A 91 -13.15 -3.19 1.97
CA TRP A 91 -12.90 -4.37 1.15
C TRP A 91 -12.82 -5.66 1.98
N LEU A 92 -11.81 -5.81 2.84
CA LEU A 92 -11.67 -7.00 3.66
C LEU A 92 -12.78 -7.11 4.72
N GLY A 93 -13.08 -6.00 5.39
CA GLY A 93 -14.02 -5.91 6.52
C GLY A 93 -15.50 -5.92 6.13
N SER A 94 -15.83 -5.78 4.85
CA SER A 94 -17.21 -5.86 4.36
C SER A 94 -17.34 -6.80 3.16
N TYR A 95 -16.75 -6.46 2.01
CA TYR A 95 -16.92 -7.24 0.78
C TYR A 95 -16.43 -8.69 0.91
N MET A 96 -15.36 -8.92 1.67
CA MET A 96 -14.76 -10.23 1.86
C MET A 96 -15.13 -10.90 3.19
N SER A 97 -15.81 -10.18 4.09
CA SER A 97 -16.29 -10.71 5.37
C SER A 97 -17.65 -10.13 5.77
N GLY A 98 -17.67 -8.99 6.47
CA GLY A 98 -18.88 -8.31 6.98
C GLY A 98 -19.06 -8.42 8.50
N GLY A 99 -20.10 -7.75 9.02
CA GLY A 99 -20.41 -7.70 10.45
C GLY A 99 -19.84 -6.45 11.13
N VAL A 100 -19.26 -6.61 12.33
CA VAL A 100 -18.58 -5.51 13.05
C VAL A 100 -17.43 -4.93 12.21
N GLY A 101 -16.75 -5.77 11.43
CA GLY A 101 -15.70 -5.36 10.51
C GLY A 101 -14.36 -5.07 11.22
N PHE A 102 -13.51 -4.33 10.52
CA PHE A 102 -12.08 -4.19 10.81
C PHE A 102 -11.65 -2.74 11.11
N THR A 103 -12.55 -1.96 11.72
CA THR A 103 -12.30 -0.53 11.98
C THR A 103 -10.98 -0.28 12.69
N GLN A 104 -10.73 -0.94 13.83
CA GLN A 104 -9.53 -0.67 14.62
C GLN A 104 -8.26 -1.31 14.06
N TYR A 105 -8.36 -2.29 13.14
CA TYR A 105 -7.19 -2.71 12.38
C TYR A 105 -6.69 -1.57 11.50
N ALA A 106 -7.61 -0.84 10.87
CA ALA A 106 -7.28 0.28 10.00
C ALA A 106 -6.91 1.55 10.76
N THR A 107 -7.67 1.93 11.80
CA THR A 107 -7.46 3.20 12.51
C THR A 107 -6.07 3.29 13.12
N ALA A 108 -5.48 2.17 13.55
CA ALA A 108 -4.13 2.14 14.08
C ALA A 108 -3.06 2.72 13.12
N ALA A 109 -3.34 2.74 11.82
CA ALA A 109 -2.44 3.30 10.81
C ALA A 109 -2.76 4.77 10.44
N TYR A 110 -3.79 5.39 11.03
CA TYR A 110 -4.17 6.78 10.74
C TYR A 110 -4.70 7.58 11.93
N THR A 111 -4.58 7.07 13.16
CA THR A 111 -4.93 7.78 14.38
C THR A 111 -3.74 7.87 15.33
N ASP A 112 -3.85 8.83 16.27
CA ASP A 112 -2.99 8.96 17.44
C ASP A 112 -1.49 9.20 17.16
N ASP A 113 -1.16 9.53 15.90
CA ASP A 113 0.18 9.88 15.40
C ASP A 113 1.26 8.82 15.72
N ILE A 114 0.88 7.58 16.04
CA ILE A 114 1.84 6.53 16.41
C ILE A 114 2.65 6.07 15.19
N LEU A 115 1.99 5.91 14.04
CA LEU A 115 2.68 5.61 12.78
C LEU A 115 3.55 6.80 12.34
N ASP A 116 2.98 8.01 12.35
CA ASP A 116 3.66 9.24 12.00
C ASP A 116 4.94 9.41 12.82
N ASN A 117 4.87 9.23 14.14
CA ASN A 117 6.01 9.32 15.04
C ASN A 117 7.19 8.42 14.58
N ASN A 118 6.91 7.16 14.24
CA ASN A 118 7.94 6.24 13.79
C ASN A 118 8.47 6.61 12.39
N VAL A 119 7.59 7.03 11.47
CA VAL A 119 8.00 7.44 10.11
C VAL A 119 8.90 8.67 10.16
N TYR A 120 8.53 9.70 10.93
CA TYR A 120 9.35 10.92 11.02
C TYR A 120 10.67 10.68 11.75
N TYR A 121 10.71 9.81 12.77
CA TYR A 121 11.99 9.35 13.33
C TYR A 121 12.90 8.75 12.25
N ASN A 122 12.34 7.89 11.39
CA ASN A 122 13.11 7.26 10.32
C ASN A 122 13.62 8.28 9.29
N VAL A 123 12.82 9.30 8.96
CA VAL A 123 13.24 10.37 8.05
C VAL A 123 14.48 11.08 8.58
N ASP A 124 14.47 11.44 9.86
CA ASP A 124 15.63 12.08 10.51
C ASP A 124 16.84 11.14 10.51
N TYR A 125 16.66 9.88 10.92
CA TYR A 125 17.72 8.87 10.89
C TYR A 125 18.36 8.72 9.50
N ILE A 126 17.53 8.61 8.45
CA ILE A 126 18.00 8.47 7.07
C ILE A 126 18.74 9.74 6.64
N ASN A 127 18.21 10.92 6.95
CA ASN A 127 18.82 12.17 6.55
C ASN A 127 20.19 12.38 7.19
N ASP A 128 20.33 12.04 8.47
CA ASP A 128 21.59 12.14 9.21
C ASP A 128 22.62 11.13 8.69
N LYS A 129 22.22 9.88 8.47
CA LYS A 129 23.14 8.80 8.10
C LYS A 129 23.49 8.75 6.61
N TYR A 130 22.55 9.14 5.75
CA TYR A 130 22.64 8.98 4.30
C TYR A 130 22.59 10.31 3.54
N ASN A 131 23.13 11.39 4.12
CA ASN A 131 23.28 12.70 3.47
C ASN A 131 21.97 13.26 2.88
N GLY A 132 20.89 13.20 3.67
CA GLY A 132 19.60 13.74 3.26
C GLY A 132 18.83 12.84 2.28
N ALA A 133 19.06 11.52 2.25
CA ALA A 133 18.44 10.64 1.26
C ALA A 133 16.89 10.58 1.32
N ALA A 134 16.29 10.86 2.48
CA ALA A 134 14.83 10.92 2.64
C ALA A 134 14.24 12.28 2.21
N THR A 135 15.07 13.30 1.95
CA THR A 135 14.60 14.56 1.36
C THR A 135 14.21 14.39 -0.11
N VAL A 136 13.34 15.26 -0.61
CA VAL A 136 12.89 15.25 -2.01
C VAL A 136 14.08 15.40 -2.96
N GLY A 137 14.20 14.45 -3.88
CA GLY A 137 15.28 14.44 -4.86
C GLY A 137 15.39 13.09 -5.58
N LYS A 138 15.98 13.11 -6.77
CA LYS A 138 16.22 11.90 -7.59
C LYS A 138 17.65 11.40 -7.44
N ASP A 139 18.60 12.33 -7.36
CA ASP A 139 20.04 12.03 -7.35
C ASP A 139 20.64 11.86 -5.95
N ASN A 140 19.84 12.12 -4.90
CA ASN A 140 20.23 11.95 -3.50
C ASN A 140 19.81 10.59 -2.91
N LYS A 141 19.27 9.69 -3.75
CA LYS A 141 18.76 8.38 -3.31
C LYS A 141 19.89 7.35 -3.23
N ILE A 142 19.80 6.47 -2.24
CA ILE A 142 20.79 5.40 -2.05
C ILE A 142 20.41 4.15 -2.84
N LYS A 143 21.40 3.40 -3.31
CA LYS A 143 21.15 2.17 -4.07
C LYS A 143 20.45 1.14 -3.17
N ALA A 144 19.34 0.58 -3.65
CA ALA A 144 18.65 -0.51 -2.99
C ALA A 144 19.55 -1.75 -2.87
N THR A 145 19.95 -2.09 -1.65
CA THR A 145 20.70 -3.31 -1.30
C THR A 145 20.16 -3.91 -0.02
N LEU A 146 20.45 -5.20 0.23
CA LEU A 146 20.06 -5.85 1.49
C LEU A 146 20.69 -5.19 2.72
N ASP A 147 21.90 -4.62 2.60
CA ASP A 147 22.55 -3.96 3.73
C ASP A 147 21.83 -2.66 4.11
N ILE A 148 21.42 -1.88 3.11
CA ILE A 148 20.61 -0.67 3.32
C ILE A 148 19.24 -1.01 3.91
N VAL A 149 18.56 -2.03 3.37
CA VAL A 149 17.27 -2.48 3.89
C VAL A 149 17.41 -2.96 5.33
N LYS A 150 18.42 -3.79 5.62
CA LYS A 150 18.64 -4.28 6.99
C LYS A 150 18.91 -3.14 7.95
N ASP A 151 19.70 -2.17 7.56
CA ASP A 151 20.01 -1.02 8.41
C ASP A 151 18.76 -0.22 8.76
N ILE A 152 18.06 0.29 7.76
CA ILE A 152 16.93 1.20 7.94
C ILE A 152 15.75 0.49 8.60
N ALA A 153 15.39 -0.71 8.12
CA ALA A 153 14.23 -1.42 8.66
C ALA A 153 14.49 -1.95 10.07
N THR A 154 15.72 -2.37 10.40
CA THR A 154 16.04 -2.81 11.77
C THR A 154 15.96 -1.65 12.75
N GLU A 155 16.58 -0.51 12.41
CA GLU A 155 16.50 0.70 13.23
C GLU A 155 15.05 1.15 13.43
N SER A 156 14.28 1.26 12.35
CA SER A 156 12.86 1.64 12.41
C SER A 156 12.06 0.74 13.35
N THR A 157 12.28 -0.57 13.24
CA THR A 157 11.50 -1.56 13.98
C THR A 157 11.86 -1.53 15.47
N ILE A 158 13.16 -1.41 15.79
CA ILE A 158 13.62 -1.29 17.18
C ILE A 158 13.06 -0.01 17.81
N TYR A 159 13.15 1.13 17.14
CA TYR A 159 12.60 2.39 17.65
C TYR A 159 11.10 2.29 17.95
N GLY A 160 10.32 1.74 17.02
CA GLY A 160 8.89 1.59 17.21
C GLY A 160 8.53 0.61 18.34
N ILE A 161 9.24 -0.52 18.44
CA ILE A 161 9.08 -1.49 19.54
C ILE A 161 9.36 -0.81 20.88
N GLU A 162 10.51 -0.13 20.99
CA GLU A 162 10.86 0.60 22.20
C GLU A 162 9.85 1.70 22.54
N THR A 163 9.24 2.32 21.54
CA THR A 163 8.19 3.34 21.75
C THR A 163 6.97 2.72 22.42
N TYR A 164 6.49 1.56 21.93
CA TYR A 164 5.42 0.83 22.62
C TYR A 164 5.81 0.36 24.02
N GLU A 165 7.07 -0.01 24.25
CA GLU A 165 7.55 -0.44 25.58
C GLU A 165 7.72 0.73 26.57
N LYS A 166 8.19 1.88 26.09
CA LYS A 166 8.40 3.11 26.88
C LYS A 166 7.09 3.83 27.18
N PHE A 167 6.10 3.71 26.30
CA PHE A 167 4.78 4.33 26.45
C PHE A 167 3.69 3.24 26.50
N PRO A 168 3.39 2.69 27.69
CA PRO A 168 2.34 1.67 27.85
C PRO A 168 0.98 2.09 27.32
N THR A 169 0.69 3.40 27.27
CA THR A 169 -0.52 3.95 26.65
C THR A 169 -0.59 3.66 25.15
N ALA A 170 0.52 3.73 24.42
CA ALA A 170 0.56 3.37 22.99
C ALA A 170 0.35 1.86 22.80
N LEU A 171 0.87 1.03 23.72
CA LEU A 171 0.67 -0.42 23.69
C LEU A 171 -0.79 -0.79 24.00
N GLU A 172 -1.45 -0.05 24.89
CA GLU A 172 -2.87 -0.22 25.21
C GLU A 172 -3.79 0.28 24.09
N ASP A 173 -3.42 1.40 23.45
CA ASP A 173 -4.11 1.93 22.28
C ASP A 173 -4.09 0.91 21.12
N HIS A 174 -2.90 0.50 20.71
CA HIS A 174 -2.72 -0.58 19.75
C HIS A 174 -2.66 -1.93 20.46
N PHE A 175 -3.73 -2.28 21.18
CA PHE A 175 -3.83 -3.52 21.97
C PHE A 175 -3.64 -4.79 21.13
N GLY A 176 -4.06 -4.77 19.87
CA GLY A 176 -3.95 -5.86 18.92
C GLY A 176 -2.53 -5.99 18.34
N GLY A 177 -1.99 -7.21 18.34
CA GLY A 177 -0.68 -7.48 17.76
C GLY A 177 -0.57 -7.09 16.27
N SER A 178 -1.64 -7.29 15.50
CA SER A 178 -1.70 -6.92 14.08
C SER A 178 -1.64 -5.41 13.87
N GLN A 179 -2.27 -4.61 14.75
CA GLN A 179 -2.22 -3.15 14.67
C GLN A 179 -0.76 -2.67 14.80
N ARG A 180 -0.05 -3.19 15.81
CA ARG A 180 1.37 -2.89 16.01
C ARG A 180 2.22 -3.38 14.85
N ALA A 181 1.94 -4.58 14.34
CA ALA A 181 2.66 -5.14 13.20
C ALA A 181 2.50 -4.27 11.94
N THR A 182 1.27 -3.83 11.63
CA THR A 182 1.01 -2.87 10.54
C THR A 182 1.83 -1.60 10.73
N VAL A 183 1.78 -0.98 11.91
CA VAL A 183 2.46 0.29 12.15
C VAL A 183 3.98 0.18 12.04
N LEU A 184 4.58 -0.82 12.68
CA LEU A 184 6.03 -1.03 12.66
C LEU A 184 6.55 -1.33 11.26
N ALA A 185 5.82 -2.17 10.51
CA ALA A 185 6.23 -2.57 9.17
C ALA A 185 5.95 -1.49 8.13
N ALA A 186 4.86 -0.72 8.27
CA ALA A 186 4.58 0.45 7.45
C ALA A 186 5.69 1.49 7.61
N ALA A 187 6.08 1.80 8.85
CA ALA A 187 7.16 2.75 9.11
C ALA A 187 8.49 2.30 8.48
N ALA A 188 8.85 1.02 8.65
CA ALA A 188 10.08 0.46 8.10
C ALA A 188 10.08 0.40 6.57
N GLY A 189 8.95 0.03 5.97
CA GLY A 189 8.78 -0.06 4.52
C GLY A 189 8.80 1.31 3.85
N VAL A 190 8.05 2.28 4.39
CA VAL A 190 8.05 3.67 3.92
C VAL A 190 9.46 4.25 4.02
N ALA A 191 10.17 4.05 5.14
CA ALA A 191 11.54 4.52 5.32
C ALA A 191 12.51 3.96 4.26
N CYS A 192 12.47 2.65 4.02
CA CYS A 192 13.30 2.02 2.98
C CYS A 192 12.98 2.54 1.58
N ALA A 193 11.69 2.74 1.26
CA ALA A 193 11.27 3.29 -0.02
C ALA A 193 11.71 4.75 -0.20
N LEU A 194 11.58 5.59 0.84
CA LEU A 194 11.99 6.99 0.83
C LEU A 194 13.50 7.14 0.57
N ALA A 195 14.31 6.33 1.25
CA ALA A 195 15.76 6.39 1.09
C ALA A 195 16.22 5.94 -0.31
N THR A 196 15.57 4.91 -0.86
CA THR A 196 16.06 4.21 -2.07
C THR A 196 15.33 4.56 -3.36
N ALA A 197 14.17 5.21 -3.27
CA ALA A 197 13.23 5.39 -4.37
C ALA A 197 12.90 4.06 -5.09
N ASN A 198 12.79 2.97 -4.32
CA ASN A 198 12.45 1.64 -4.82
C ASN A 198 11.40 0.98 -3.92
N ALA A 199 10.18 0.81 -4.44
CA ALA A 199 9.06 0.28 -3.66
C ALA A 199 9.29 -1.17 -3.20
N ASN A 200 9.95 -2.02 -4.01
CA ASN A 200 10.31 -3.38 -3.60
C ASN A 200 11.40 -3.41 -2.51
N ALA A 201 12.29 -2.42 -2.44
CA ALA A 201 13.16 -2.25 -1.27
C ALA A 201 12.34 -1.89 -0.03
N GLY A 202 11.29 -1.07 -0.20
CA GLY A 202 10.24 -0.83 0.80
C GLY A 202 9.59 -2.13 1.29
N LEU A 203 9.11 -2.98 0.39
CA LEU A 203 8.55 -4.29 0.74
C LEU A 203 9.56 -5.18 1.48
N SER A 204 10.83 -5.16 1.10
CA SER A 204 11.88 -5.89 1.82
C SER A 204 12.02 -5.38 3.27
N GLY A 205 11.91 -4.07 3.47
CA GLY A 205 11.92 -3.45 4.81
C GLY A 205 10.68 -3.80 5.64
N TRP A 206 9.50 -3.80 5.02
CA TRP A 206 8.25 -4.25 5.65
C TRP A 206 8.39 -5.67 6.20
N TYR A 207 8.81 -6.62 5.36
CA TYR A 207 8.90 -8.03 5.80
C TYR A 207 10.02 -8.26 6.82
N LEU A 208 11.14 -7.55 6.72
CA LEU A 208 12.17 -7.63 7.75
C LEU A 208 11.66 -7.14 9.11
N SER A 209 10.88 -6.05 9.13
CA SER A 209 10.24 -5.53 10.34
C SER A 209 9.33 -6.58 10.98
N MET A 210 8.51 -7.27 10.18
CA MET A 210 7.67 -8.37 10.67
C MET A 210 8.48 -9.48 11.35
N TYR A 211 9.63 -9.86 10.77
CA TYR A 211 10.48 -10.92 11.35
C TYR A 211 11.12 -10.47 12.66
N LEU A 212 11.66 -9.25 12.70
CA LEU A 212 12.26 -8.69 13.92
C LEU A 212 11.22 -8.57 15.04
N HIS A 213 10.03 -8.07 14.73
CA HIS A 213 8.92 -7.94 15.69
C HIS A 213 8.51 -9.30 16.26
N LYS A 214 8.37 -10.33 15.40
CA LYS A 214 8.03 -11.68 15.85
C LYS A 214 9.01 -12.22 16.89
N GLU A 215 10.31 -12.06 16.64
CA GLU A 215 11.36 -12.52 17.55
C GLU A 215 11.50 -11.64 18.81
N ALA A 216 11.25 -10.33 18.70
CA ALA A 216 11.36 -9.41 19.82
C ALA A 216 10.32 -9.69 20.93
N TRP A 217 9.06 -9.93 20.55
CA TRP A 217 7.96 -10.10 21.53
C TRP A 217 7.40 -11.51 21.63
N GLY A 218 7.94 -12.47 20.86
CA GLY A 218 7.42 -13.84 20.80
C GLY A 218 5.97 -13.91 20.31
N ARG A 219 5.51 -12.88 19.61
CA ARG A 219 4.17 -12.72 19.01
C ARG A 219 4.25 -11.75 17.84
N LEU A 220 3.24 -11.80 16.97
CA LEU A 220 3.10 -10.86 15.84
C LEU A 220 1.64 -10.40 15.73
N GLY A 221 0.88 -10.88 14.75
CA GLY A 221 -0.52 -10.56 14.54
C GLY A 221 -1.49 -11.70 14.90
N PHE A 222 -2.69 -11.64 14.33
CA PHE A 222 -3.71 -12.68 14.46
C PHE A 222 -3.32 -13.99 13.74
N PHE A 223 -4.13 -15.03 13.89
CA PHE A 223 -3.93 -16.30 13.21
C PHE A 223 -3.99 -16.16 11.68
N GLY A 224 -2.85 -16.33 11.01
CA GLY A 224 -2.76 -16.18 9.54
C GLY A 224 -2.41 -14.77 9.09
N TYR A 225 -2.18 -13.83 10.01
CA TYR A 225 -1.69 -12.48 9.70
C TYR A 225 -0.41 -12.54 8.86
N ASP A 226 0.54 -13.38 9.28
CA ASP A 226 1.85 -13.49 8.65
C ASP A 226 1.91 -14.46 7.47
N LEU A 227 0.77 -14.87 6.88
CA LEU A 227 0.80 -15.68 5.65
C LEU A 227 1.60 -14.98 4.56
N GLN A 228 1.28 -13.72 4.31
CA GLN A 228 1.99 -12.93 3.31
C GLN A 228 3.41 -12.63 3.75
N ASP A 229 3.63 -12.39 5.05
CA ASP A 229 4.92 -11.98 5.56
C ASP A 229 5.93 -13.12 5.58
N GLN A 230 5.51 -14.37 5.82
CA GLN A 230 6.38 -15.54 5.71
C GLN A 230 6.74 -15.86 4.25
N CYS A 231 5.83 -15.61 3.30
CA CYS A 231 6.14 -15.67 1.86
C CYS A 231 6.87 -14.43 1.35
N GLY A 232 6.88 -13.35 2.15
CA GLY A 232 7.14 -12.00 1.70
C GLY A 232 8.53 -11.82 1.14
N ALA A 233 9.55 -11.99 1.98
CA ALA A 233 10.94 -11.71 1.62
C ALA A 233 11.42 -12.47 0.37
N THR A 234 11.00 -13.73 0.18
CA THR A 234 11.37 -14.52 -1.00
C THR A 234 10.65 -14.07 -2.27
N ASN A 235 9.43 -13.51 -2.15
CA ASN A 235 8.63 -13.06 -3.29
C ASN A 235 8.84 -11.58 -3.66
N VAL A 236 9.59 -10.80 -2.86
CA VAL A 236 9.85 -9.38 -3.20
C VAL A 236 10.61 -9.23 -4.51
N LEU A 237 11.66 -10.03 -4.69
CA LEU A 237 12.55 -9.99 -5.86
C LEU A 237 12.40 -11.24 -6.73
N SER A 238 11.34 -12.02 -6.50
CA SER A 238 11.01 -13.11 -7.41
C SER A 238 10.68 -12.53 -8.79
N TYR A 239 10.96 -13.33 -9.82
CA TYR A 239 10.57 -13.08 -11.20
C TYR A 239 9.75 -14.25 -11.75
N GLN A 240 9.27 -15.14 -10.86
CA GLN A 240 8.37 -16.23 -11.23
C GLN A 240 6.98 -15.68 -11.56
N GLY A 241 6.20 -16.45 -12.31
CA GLY A 241 4.97 -15.98 -12.97
C GLY A 241 3.95 -15.30 -12.05
N ASP A 242 3.59 -15.93 -10.94
CA ASP A 242 2.58 -15.43 -9.98
C ASP A 242 3.18 -14.90 -8.67
N GLU A 243 4.49 -14.67 -8.63
CA GLU A 243 5.23 -14.12 -7.49
C GLU A 243 5.86 -12.76 -7.82
N GLY A 244 6.46 -12.64 -9.01
CA GLY A 244 7.26 -11.47 -9.36
C GLY A 244 6.42 -10.31 -9.85
N LEU A 245 6.35 -9.24 -9.06
CA LEU A 245 5.70 -7.99 -9.47
C LEU A 245 6.26 -6.77 -8.73
N PRO A 246 6.51 -5.62 -9.39
CA PRO A 246 6.75 -4.34 -8.73
C PRO A 246 5.57 -3.96 -7.84
N ASP A 247 5.84 -3.40 -6.66
CA ASP A 247 4.79 -3.12 -5.66
C ASP A 247 3.70 -2.17 -6.19
N GLU A 248 4.08 -1.20 -7.03
CA GLU A 248 3.15 -0.25 -7.65
C GLU A 248 2.07 -0.97 -8.51
N LEU A 249 2.40 -2.15 -9.03
CA LEU A 249 1.49 -2.99 -9.82
C LEU A 249 0.83 -4.11 -9.01
N ARG A 250 1.25 -4.31 -7.75
CA ARG A 250 0.54 -5.20 -6.83
C ARG A 250 -0.77 -4.56 -6.38
N GLY A 251 -1.55 -5.32 -5.63
CA GLY A 251 -2.84 -4.91 -5.12
C GLY A 251 -3.48 -6.04 -4.32
N PRO A 252 -4.73 -5.87 -3.88
CA PRO A 252 -5.45 -6.87 -3.09
C PRO A 252 -5.72 -8.19 -3.83
N ASN A 253 -5.36 -8.31 -5.11
CA ASN A 253 -5.44 -9.55 -5.87
C ASN A 253 -4.09 -10.24 -6.12
N TYR A 254 -2.96 -9.62 -5.71
CA TYR A 254 -1.67 -10.31 -5.69
C TYR A 254 -1.78 -11.54 -4.76
N PRO A 255 -1.32 -12.75 -5.16
CA PRO A 255 -1.75 -13.98 -4.50
C PRO A 255 -1.56 -14.04 -2.99
N ASN A 256 -0.45 -13.52 -2.48
CA ASN A 256 -0.20 -13.51 -1.03
C ASN A 256 -1.05 -12.49 -0.26
N TYR A 257 -1.58 -11.44 -0.92
CA TYR A 257 -2.26 -10.30 -0.28
C TYR A 257 -3.78 -10.37 -0.34
N ALA A 258 -4.31 -11.51 -0.76
CA ALA A 258 -5.71 -11.60 -1.17
C ALA A 258 -6.70 -11.99 -0.06
N MET A 259 -6.26 -11.93 1.20
CA MET A 259 -6.97 -12.31 2.43
C MET A 259 -6.49 -11.43 3.58
#